data_AF-A0ABD7CXK8-F1
#
_entry.id   AF-A0ABD7CXK8-F1
#
_cell.length_a   1.000
_cell.length_b   1.000
_cell.length_c   1.000
_cell.angle_alpha   90.00
_cell.angle_beta   90.00
_cell.angle_gamma   90.00
#
_symmetry.space_group_name_H-M   'P 1'
#
loop_
_entity.id
_entity.type
_entity.pdbx_description
1 polymer ?
#
loop_
_entity_poly.entity_id
_entity_poly.type
_entity_poly.pdbx_seq_one_letter_code
_entity_poly.pdbx_strand_id
1 'polypeptide(L)'
;MTITDTTQNVYDRISPELKAQLISMIREDFWPELTDNQGERGIRQVTAFLAVAASTTERMTPSLRVDLFWHALVLHTRHYAELCDVLGGFIHHTPDRGSGHSPVDGRLAMHRTAEMIRSAGFDVDPDFWPVNGAADCTQSYAGCSDSPVAT
;
A
#
# COMPACT_ATOMS: atom_id res chain seq x y z
N MET A 1 -5.80 -28.19 13.43
CA MET A 1 -4.61 -27.43 13.88
C MET A 1 -4.80 -26.02 13.33
N THR A 2 -5.43 -25.17 14.12
CA THR A 2 -5.93 -23.86 13.68
C THR A 2 -4.79 -22.87 13.88
N ILE A 3 -4.17 -22.45 12.78
CA ILE A 3 -3.17 -21.38 12.80
C ILE A 3 -3.97 -20.08 12.93
N THR A 4 -4.33 -19.68 14.14
CA THR A 4 -5.03 -18.41 14.42
C THR A 4 -4.11 -17.43 15.14
N ASP A 5 -2.83 -17.76 15.31
CA ASP A 5 -1.91 -17.03 16.17
C ASP A 5 -0.57 -16.73 15.47
N THR A 6 -0.64 -16.13 14.28
CA THR A 6 0.56 -15.64 13.59
C THR A 6 0.24 -14.35 12.85
N THR A 7 -0.09 -13.30 13.60
CA THR A 7 0.12 -11.87 13.26
C THR A 7 -0.69 -11.02 14.24
N GLN A 8 -0.01 -10.46 15.24
CA GLN A 8 -0.35 -9.10 15.69
C GLN A 8 -0.56 -8.26 14.41
N ASN A 9 -1.72 -7.63 14.27
CA ASN A 9 -2.12 -6.92 13.04
C ASN A 9 -0.94 -6.06 12.55
N VAL A 10 -0.55 -6.16 11.28
CA VAL A 10 0.60 -5.42 10.73
C VAL A 10 0.42 -3.90 10.93
N TYR A 11 -0.82 -3.43 10.97
CA TYR A 11 -1.17 -2.07 11.38
C TYR A 11 -0.70 -1.70 12.81
N ASP A 12 -0.73 -2.65 13.75
CA ASP A 12 -0.32 -2.44 15.15
C ASP A 12 1.20 -2.42 15.31
N ARG A 13 1.96 -2.84 14.29
CA ARG A 13 3.43 -2.71 14.25
C ARG A 13 3.90 -1.28 13.98
N ILE A 14 3.01 -0.43 13.48
CA ILE A 14 3.28 0.99 13.28
C ILE A 14 2.86 1.74 14.54
N SER A 15 3.82 2.35 15.24
CA SER A 15 3.55 3.08 16.49
C SER A 15 2.61 4.27 16.25
N PRO A 16 1.85 4.72 17.26
CA PRO A 16 1.01 5.91 17.14
C PRO A 16 1.77 7.15 16.67
N GLU A 17 3.02 7.33 17.12
CA GLU A 17 3.88 8.44 16.74
C GLU A 17 4.24 8.37 15.26
N LEU A 18 4.61 7.19 14.76
CA LEU A 18 4.91 7.00 13.35
C LEU A 18 3.65 7.18 12.50
N LYS A 19 2.49 6.68 12.94
CA LYS A 19 1.21 6.92 12.26
C LYS A 19 0.94 8.42 12.09
N ALA A 20 1.13 9.20 13.15
CA ALA A 20 0.96 10.65 13.10
C ALA A 20 1.95 11.33 12.14
N GLN A 21 3.22 10.90 12.13
CA GLN A 21 4.24 11.42 11.21
C GLN A 21 3.90 11.13 9.75
N LEU A 22 3.48 9.91 9.42
CA LEU A 22 3.07 9.53 8.07
C LEU A 22 1.88 10.38 7.60
N ILE A 23 0.88 10.56 8.47
CA ILE A 23 -0.31 11.38 8.15
C ILE A 23 0.09 12.84 7.92
N SER A 24 0.95 13.42 8.77
CA SER A 24 1.42 14.79 8.61
C SER A 24 2.16 14.99 7.29
N MET A 25 3.11 14.10 6.98
CA MET A 25 3.89 14.14 5.75
C MET A 25 2.98 14.09 4.51
N ILE A 26 2.06 13.11 4.46
CA ILE A 26 1.17 12.96 3.31
C ILE A 26 0.25 14.17 3.17
N ARG A 27 -0.24 14.71 4.30
CA ARG A 27 -1.09 15.89 4.31
C ARG A 27 -0.35 17.12 3.77
N GLU A 28 0.88 17.34 4.22
CA GLU A 28 1.68 18.51 3.85
C GLU A 28 2.13 18.47 2.39
N ASP A 29 2.54 17.29 1.90
CA ASP A 29 3.22 17.17 0.62
C ASP A 29 2.29 16.81 -0.56
N PHE A 30 1.18 16.10 -0.30
CA PHE A 30 0.39 15.46 -1.37
C PHE A 30 -1.13 15.59 -1.24
N TRP A 31 -1.69 15.59 -0.02
CA TRP A 31 -3.13 15.57 0.21
C TRP A 31 -3.55 16.47 1.39
N PRO A 32 -3.60 17.81 1.21
CA PRO A 32 -3.88 18.77 2.28
C PRO A 32 -5.19 18.54 3.05
N GLU A 33 -6.19 17.98 2.38
CA GLU A 33 -7.52 17.69 2.91
C GLU A 33 -7.61 16.34 3.64
N LEU A 34 -6.50 15.60 3.74
CA LEU A 34 -6.45 14.31 4.42
C LEU A 34 -6.83 14.45 5.90
N THR A 35 -7.98 13.90 6.27
CA THR A 35 -8.41 13.83 7.68
C THR A 35 -7.66 12.75 8.45
N ASP A 36 -7.58 12.87 9.78
CA ASP A 36 -6.95 11.83 10.61
C ASP A 36 -7.61 10.46 10.44
N ASN A 37 -8.94 10.42 10.30
CA ASN A 37 -9.68 9.18 10.03
C ASN A 37 -9.27 8.53 8.69
N GLN A 38 -9.16 9.33 7.63
CA GLN A 38 -8.65 8.82 6.34
C GLN A 38 -7.18 8.40 6.46
N GLY A 39 -6.37 9.13 7.22
CA GLY A 39 -5.00 8.78 7.52
C GLY A 39 -4.87 7.38 8.15
N GLU A 40 -5.64 7.12 9.20
CA GLU A 40 -5.67 5.81 9.85
C GLU A 40 -6.15 4.70 8.91
N ARG A 41 -7.19 4.96 8.11
CA ARG A 41 -7.69 4.02 7.08
C ARG A 41 -6.60 3.74 6.05
N GLY A 42 -5.91 4.76 5.54
CA GLY A 42 -4.81 4.62 4.59
C GLY A 42 -3.66 3.78 5.12
N ILE A 43 -3.29 3.97 6.40
CA ILE A 43 -2.28 3.15 7.06
C ILE A 43 -2.72 1.68 7.14
N ARG A 44 -4.00 1.39 7.41
CA ARG A 44 -4.51 0.01 7.36
C ARG A 44 -4.42 -0.60 5.97
N GLN A 45 -4.69 0.19 4.92
CA GLN A 45 -4.66 -0.29 3.55
C GLN A 45 -3.23 -0.58 3.08
N VAL A 46 -2.25 0.27 3.42
CA VAL A 46 -0.85 0.01 3.06
C VAL A 46 -0.27 -1.17 3.84
N THR A 47 -0.61 -1.35 5.12
CA THR A 47 -0.11 -2.51 5.86
C THR A 47 -0.71 -3.82 5.36
N ALA A 48 -1.99 -3.82 4.97
CA ALA A 48 -2.61 -4.97 4.31
C ALA A 48 -1.94 -5.28 2.96
N PHE A 49 -1.68 -4.24 2.15
CA PHE A 49 -0.95 -4.39 0.88
C PHE A 49 0.44 -5.01 1.08
N LEU A 50 1.23 -4.50 2.02
CA LEU A 50 2.59 -5.02 2.29
C LEU A 50 2.56 -6.45 2.85
N ALA A 51 1.60 -6.77 3.71
CA ALA A 51 1.45 -8.11 4.26
C ALA A 51 1.19 -9.15 3.17
N VAL A 52 0.32 -8.82 2.21
CA VAL A 52 0.01 -9.70 1.09
C VAL A 52 1.17 -9.74 0.09
N ALA A 53 1.81 -8.60 -0.19
CA ALA A 53 2.99 -8.54 -1.04
C ALA A 53 4.14 -9.43 -0.53
N ALA A 54 4.33 -9.53 0.78
CA ALA A 54 5.34 -10.38 1.39
C ALA A 54 5.03 -11.89 1.29
N SER A 55 3.77 -12.26 1.07
CA SER A 55 3.32 -13.67 1.07
C SER A 55 3.05 -14.24 -0.33
N THR A 56 3.28 -13.46 -1.38
CA THR A 56 3.01 -13.85 -2.76
C THR A 56 4.21 -13.62 -3.68
N THR A 57 4.26 -14.38 -4.77
CA THR A 57 5.21 -14.15 -5.87
C THR A 57 4.55 -13.40 -7.04
N GLU A 58 3.24 -13.17 -6.97
CA GLU A 58 2.51 -12.39 -7.96
C GLU A 58 2.84 -10.89 -7.81
N ARG A 59 2.98 -10.20 -8.94
CA ARG A 59 3.14 -8.74 -8.91
C ARG A 59 1.85 -8.10 -8.42
N MET A 60 1.99 -7.25 -7.41
CA MET A 60 0.91 -6.43 -6.89
C MET A 60 1.07 -4.99 -7.35
N THR A 61 -0.03 -4.25 -7.43
CA THR A 61 -0.07 -2.86 -7.88
C THR A 61 -0.97 -2.08 -6.92
N PRO A 62 -0.43 -1.13 -6.14
CA PRO A 62 -1.23 -0.32 -5.25
C PRO A 62 -2.10 0.65 -6.06
N SER A 63 -3.14 1.19 -5.42
CA SER A 63 -3.77 2.40 -5.93
C SER A 63 -2.89 3.62 -5.64
N LEU A 64 -3.16 4.75 -6.30
CA LEU A 64 -2.48 6.01 -6.01
C LEU A 64 -2.50 6.37 -4.51
N ARG A 65 -3.66 6.23 -3.87
CA ARG A 65 -3.80 6.59 -2.45
C ARG A 65 -2.98 5.67 -1.57
N VAL A 66 -2.99 4.35 -1.82
CA VAL A 66 -2.19 3.41 -1.02
C VAL A 66 -0.70 3.62 -1.24
N ASP A 67 -0.32 3.93 -2.46
CA ASP A 67 1.05 4.20 -2.86
C ASP A 67 1.65 5.44 -2.16
N LEU A 68 0.87 6.50 -1.94
CA LEU A 68 1.30 7.65 -1.12
C LEU A 68 1.74 7.23 0.30
N PHE A 69 0.99 6.32 0.93
CA PHE A 69 1.34 5.82 2.27
C PHE A 69 2.56 4.89 2.22
N TRP A 70 2.73 4.13 1.14
CA TRP A 70 3.90 3.28 0.98
C TRP A 70 5.17 4.12 0.78
N HIS A 71 5.11 5.14 -0.06
CA HIS A 71 6.18 6.11 -0.24
C HIS A 71 6.57 6.79 1.08
N ALA A 72 5.59 7.25 1.86
CA ALA A 72 5.86 7.83 3.18
C ALA A 72 6.56 6.84 4.12
N LEU A 73 6.16 5.57 4.12
CA LEU A 73 6.85 4.52 4.89
C LEU A 73 8.30 4.32 4.43
N VAL A 74 8.54 4.20 3.11
CA VAL A 74 9.89 4.02 2.53
C VAL A 74 10.84 5.15 2.94
N LEU A 75 10.35 6.39 3.06
CA LEU A 75 11.14 7.52 3.54
C LEU A 75 11.53 7.40 5.03
N HIS A 76 10.74 6.69 5.84
CA HIS A 76 11.06 6.35 7.22
C HIS A 76 11.86 5.03 7.28
N THR A 77 13.00 5.01 6.60
CA THR A 77 13.79 3.81 6.25
C THR A 77 14.03 2.82 7.40
N ARG A 78 14.31 3.30 8.62
CA ARG A 78 14.47 2.42 9.80
C ARG A 78 13.19 1.65 10.12
N HIS A 79 12.08 2.36 10.26
CA HIS A 79 10.79 1.74 10.56
C HIS A 79 10.30 0.87 9.41
N TYR A 80 10.58 1.26 8.17
CA TYR A 80 10.25 0.44 7.00
C TYR A 80 11.00 -0.89 6.99
N ALA A 81 12.31 -0.87 7.28
CA ALA A 81 13.12 -2.08 7.38
C ALA A 81 12.62 -2.99 8.52
N GLU A 82 12.33 -2.43 9.70
CA GLU A 82 11.78 -3.19 10.84
C GLU A 82 10.42 -3.83 10.51
N LEU A 83 9.54 -3.10 9.83
CA LEU A 83 8.25 -3.63 9.38
C LEU A 83 8.45 -4.78 8.38
N CYS A 84 9.36 -4.62 7.42
CA CYS A 84 9.68 -5.63 6.43
C CYS A 84 10.26 -6.91 7.07
N ASP A 85 11.14 -6.78 8.07
CA ASP A 85 11.70 -7.92 8.80
C ASP A 85 10.59 -8.74 9.49
N VAL A 86 9.59 -8.07 10.05
CA VAL A 86 8.40 -8.74 10.62
C VAL A 86 7.57 -9.44 9.55
N LEU A 87 7.56 -8.92 8.33
CA LEU A 87 6.85 -9.50 7.19
C LEU A 87 7.65 -10.61 6.47
N GLY A 88 8.88 -10.88 6.88
CA GLY A 88 9.70 -11.97 6.35
C GLY A 88 10.80 -11.56 5.37
N GLY A 89 11.03 -10.26 5.17
CA GLY A 89 12.13 -9.75 4.35
C GLY A 89 11.86 -8.36 3.76
N PHE A 90 12.91 -7.72 3.26
CA PHE A 90 12.81 -6.38 2.66
C PHE A 90 11.92 -6.39 1.41
N ILE A 91 10.84 -5.60 1.44
CA ILE A 91 9.94 -5.44 0.29
C ILE A 91 10.47 -4.28 -0.55
N HIS A 92 11.01 -4.57 -1.72
CA HIS A 92 11.58 -3.52 -2.56
C HIS A 92 10.49 -2.76 -3.34
N HIS A 93 10.50 -1.45 -3.22
CA HIS A 93 9.72 -0.56 -4.09
C HIS A 93 10.46 -0.35 -5.41
N THR A 94 9.83 -0.69 -6.53
CA THR A 94 10.38 -0.44 -7.87
C THR A 94 9.47 0.53 -8.61
N PRO A 95 9.89 1.81 -8.76
CA PRO A 95 9.12 2.78 -9.51
C PRO A 95 9.01 2.37 -10.96
N ASP A 96 7.80 2.39 -11.50
CA ASP A 96 7.61 2.19 -12.92
C ASP A 96 7.92 3.46 -13.72
N ARG A 97 8.85 3.38 -14.67
CA ARG A 97 9.27 4.52 -15.51
C ARG A 97 9.04 4.29 -16.99
N GLY A 98 8.31 3.22 -17.35
CA GLY A 98 8.06 2.85 -18.73
C GLY A 98 7.16 3.84 -19.47
N SER A 99 7.59 4.32 -20.63
CA SER A 99 6.71 5.02 -21.58
C SER A 99 5.92 4.00 -22.40
N GLY A 100 4.93 3.36 -21.78
CA GLY A 100 4.11 2.35 -22.46
C GLY A 100 2.89 1.87 -21.68
N HIS A 101 2.58 2.50 -20.54
CA HIS A 101 1.55 2.01 -19.63
C HIS A 101 0.15 2.32 -20.12
N SER A 102 -0.63 1.26 -20.30
CA SER A 102 -2.07 1.34 -20.49
C SER A 102 -2.74 1.62 -19.15
N PRO A 103 -3.47 2.74 -19.00
CA PRO A 103 -4.25 3.00 -17.78
C PRO A 103 -5.29 1.92 -17.50
N VAL A 104 -5.75 1.21 -18.54
CA VAL A 104 -6.68 0.07 -18.40
C VAL A 104 -5.98 -1.11 -17.72
N ASP A 105 -4.75 -1.42 -18.11
CA ASP A 105 -3.99 -2.54 -17.55
C ASP A 105 -3.59 -2.26 -16.11
N GLY A 106 -3.16 -1.03 -15.81
CA GLY A 106 -2.87 -0.60 -14.43
C GLY A 106 -4.09 -0.69 -13.51
N ARG A 107 -5.28 -0.27 -13.99
CA ARG A 107 -6.52 -0.49 -13.24
C ARG A 107 -6.80 -1.97 -13.02
N LEU A 108 -6.68 -2.81 -14.05
CA LEU A 108 -6.91 -4.25 -13.91
C LEU A 108 -5.95 -4.90 -12.90
N ALA A 109 -4.68 -4.48 -12.89
CA ALA A 109 -3.68 -4.94 -11.93
C ALA A 109 -4.01 -4.49 -10.49
N MET A 110 -4.40 -3.22 -10.30
CA MET A 110 -4.86 -2.70 -9.02
C MET A 110 -6.10 -3.45 -8.51
N HIS A 111 -7.05 -3.77 -9.39
CA HIS A 111 -8.23 -4.56 -9.02
C HIS A 111 -7.88 -5.98 -8.56
N ARG A 112 -6.95 -6.66 -9.25
CA ARG A 112 -6.45 -7.98 -8.83
C ARG A 112 -5.80 -7.89 -7.46
N THR A 113 -5.00 -6.84 -7.24
CA THR A 113 -4.36 -6.56 -5.95
C THR A 113 -5.39 -6.41 -4.82
N ALA A 114 -6.44 -5.63 -5.05
CA ALA A 114 -7.54 -5.49 -4.09
C ALA A 114 -8.24 -6.84 -3.81
N GLU A 115 -8.43 -7.69 -4.82
CA GLU A 115 -9.01 -9.03 -4.62
C GLU A 115 -8.09 -9.97 -3.84
N MET A 116 -6.77 -9.90 -4.07
CA MET A 116 -5.79 -10.65 -3.27
C MET A 116 -5.82 -10.22 -1.81
N ILE A 117 -5.90 -8.91 -1.54
CA ILE A 117 -6.02 -8.35 -0.18
C ILE A 117 -7.30 -8.87 0.50
N ARG A 118 -8.43 -8.84 -0.20
CA ARG A 118 -9.70 -9.38 0.29
C ARG A 118 -9.61 -10.88 0.57
N SER A 119 -9.02 -11.65 -0.35
CA SER A 119 -8.87 -13.10 -0.24
C SER A 119 -7.96 -13.50 0.91
N ALA A 120 -6.99 -12.65 1.28
CA ALA A 120 -6.15 -12.82 2.46
C ALA A 120 -6.85 -12.44 3.78
N GLY A 121 -8.11 -12.00 3.73
CA GLY A 121 -8.92 -11.68 4.92
C GLY A 121 -8.78 -10.25 5.43
N PHE A 122 -8.16 -9.36 4.67
CA PHE A 122 -8.07 -7.93 4.99
C PHE A 122 -9.23 -7.13 4.40
N ASP A 123 -9.59 -6.05 5.08
CA ASP A 123 -10.59 -5.09 4.58
C ASP A 123 -10.05 -4.30 3.40
N VAL A 124 -10.85 -4.22 2.33
CA VAL A 124 -10.59 -3.39 1.14
C VAL A 124 -11.49 -2.17 1.20
N ASP A 125 -10.88 -1.03 1.48
CA ASP A 125 -11.58 0.24 1.60
C ASP A 125 -11.84 0.84 0.20
N PRO A 126 -13.11 1.08 -0.19
CA PRO A 126 -13.43 1.59 -1.53
C PRO A 126 -12.92 3.01 -1.80
N ASP A 127 -12.66 3.81 -0.77
CA ASP A 127 -12.04 5.13 -0.94
C ASP A 127 -10.56 4.99 -1.31
N PHE A 128 -9.90 3.91 -0.89
CA PHE A 128 -8.50 3.65 -1.19
C PHE A 128 -8.32 2.70 -2.37
N TRP A 129 -9.32 1.89 -2.70
CA TRP A 129 -9.31 0.98 -3.84
C TRP A 129 -10.53 1.26 -4.72
N PRO A 130 -10.44 2.22 -5.66
CA PRO A 130 -11.56 2.69 -6.48
C PRO A 130 -11.90 1.70 -7.59
N VAL A 131 -12.29 0.47 -7.21
CA VAL A 131 -12.63 -0.66 -8.09
C VAL A 131 -13.89 -0.44 -8.93
N ASN A 132 -14.62 0.66 -8.73
CA ASN A 132 -15.80 0.99 -9.54
C ASN A 132 -15.56 2.16 -10.50
N GLY A 133 -14.30 2.51 -10.77
CA GLY A 133 -13.93 3.55 -11.74
C GLY A 133 -14.07 4.99 -11.24
N ALA A 134 -14.17 5.19 -9.92
CA ALA A 134 -14.38 6.51 -9.30
C ALA A 134 -13.10 7.35 -9.11
N ALA A 135 -11.94 6.86 -9.50
CA ALA A 135 -10.72 7.67 -9.53
C ALA A 135 -9.93 7.39 -10.80
N ASP A 136 -9.67 8.47 -11.53
CA ASP A 136 -8.76 8.47 -12.63
C ASP A 136 -7.34 8.12 -12.13
N CYS A 137 -6.70 7.16 -12.80
CA CYS A 137 -5.25 6.97 -12.79
C CYS A 137 -4.59 8.20 -13.46
N THR A 138 -4.77 9.40 -12.92
CA THR A 138 -4.27 10.64 -13.52
C THR A 138 -3.22 11.26 -12.62
N GLN A 139 -2.00 10.81 -12.89
CA GLN A 139 -0.73 11.55 -12.90
C GLN A 139 0.20 11.48 -11.68
N SER A 140 1.30 10.76 -11.90
CA SER A 140 2.65 11.08 -11.44
C SER A 140 3.62 10.31 -12.36
N TYR A 141 3.84 10.78 -13.60
CA TYR A 141 4.88 10.34 -14.56
C TYR A 141 5.07 8.83 -14.90
N ALA A 142 4.34 7.90 -14.28
CA ALA A 142 4.67 6.48 -14.18
C ALA A 142 3.53 5.49 -14.53
N GLY A 143 2.28 5.95 -14.64
CA GLY A 143 1.15 5.01 -14.73
C GLY A 143 0.90 4.26 -13.42
N CYS A 144 -0.22 3.54 -13.36
CA CYS A 144 -0.65 2.78 -12.18
C CYS A 144 0.07 1.42 -12.12
N SER A 145 1.39 1.41 -11.91
CA SER A 145 2.16 0.16 -12.02
C SER A 145 3.40 0.06 -11.12
N ASP A 146 3.41 0.65 -9.92
CA ASP A 146 4.45 0.33 -8.94
C ASP A 146 4.25 -1.11 -8.41
N SER A 147 5.28 -1.94 -8.50
CA SER A 147 5.22 -3.35 -8.08
C SER A 147 6.24 -3.66 -7.00
N PRO A 148 5.83 -4.26 -5.86
CA PRO A 148 6.77 -4.78 -4.90
C PRO A 148 7.50 -5.98 -5.50
N VAL A 149 8.79 -6.11 -5.18
CA VAL A 149 9.55 -7.33 -5.44
C VAL A 149 10.13 -7.82 -4.11
N ALA A 150 9.69 -9.02 -3.70
CA ALA A 150 10.33 -9.78 -2.64
C ALA A 150 11.40 -10.66 -3.32
N THR A 151 12.64 -10.19 -3.34
CA THR A 151 13.79 -10.89 -3.91
C THR A 151 14.94 -10.88 -2.93
#